data_AF-A0A8H7M750-F1
#
_entry.id   AF-A0A8H7M750-F1
#
_cell.length_a   1.000
_cell.length_b   1.000
_cell.length_c   1.000
_cell.angle_alpha   90.00
_cell.angle_beta   90.00
_cell.angle_gamma   90.00
#
_symmetry.space_group_name_H-M   'P 1'
#
loop_
_entity.id
_entity.type
_entity.pdbx_description
1 polymer ?
#
loop_
_entity_poly.entity_id
_entity_poly.type
_entity_poly.pdbx_seq_one_letter_code
_entity_poly.pdbx_strand_id
1 'polypeptide(L)'
;MRAFLPQPRLFGLLHARKFATAVNTAPKLRSLTPSASERAAGRFGPANLLLALEALHQDGIVEITDVVNENHLDALNERMIPDAYTLRDMRESPYNYNRGNIQQDPPHEPSLFFRDIFLNPFALQVSNAVLGNRPKMTFCSGNTALKSTDRQPVHTDADFAQPSVAFALVINCGLVEMTPENGSQVFLSASY
;
A
#
# COMPACT_ATOMS: atom_id res chain seq x y z
N MET A 1 -64.28 -21.75 -18.30
CA MET A 1 -63.91 -20.38 -18.72
C MET A 1 -63.92 -19.46 -17.50
N ARG A 2 -62.74 -19.09 -16.99
CA ARG A 2 -62.54 -17.97 -16.04
C ARG A 2 -61.18 -17.34 -16.38
N ALA A 3 -61.17 -16.01 -16.32
CA ALA A 3 -60.26 -15.13 -17.04
C ALA A 3 -58.82 -15.11 -16.51
N PHE A 4 -57.89 -14.85 -17.44
CA PHE A 4 -56.50 -14.45 -17.19
C PHE A 4 -56.47 -13.12 -16.42
N LEU A 5 -55.65 -13.04 -15.38
CA LEU A 5 -55.12 -11.79 -14.82
C LEU A 5 -53.58 -11.89 -14.83
N PRO A 6 -52.85 -10.91 -15.36
CA PRO A 6 -51.39 -10.92 -15.36
C PRO A 6 -50.87 -10.43 -14.00
N GLN A 7 -49.86 -11.12 -13.45
CA GLN A 7 -49.12 -10.60 -12.30
C GLN A 7 -48.20 -9.45 -12.75
N PRO A 8 -48.05 -8.38 -11.95
CA PRO A 8 -47.11 -7.31 -12.27
C PRO A 8 -45.67 -7.81 -12.06
N ARG A 9 -44.84 -7.63 -13.10
CA ARG A 9 -43.39 -7.81 -12.99
C ARG A 9 -42.84 -6.76 -12.04
N LEU A 10 -42.36 -7.21 -10.88
CA LEU A 10 -41.58 -6.37 -9.97
C LEU A 10 -40.22 -6.09 -10.63
N PHE A 11 -40.11 -4.99 -11.36
CA PHE A 11 -38.80 -4.45 -11.72
C PHE A 11 -38.17 -3.89 -10.45
N GLY A 12 -37.38 -4.72 -9.78
CA GLY A 12 -36.49 -4.23 -8.73
C GLY A 12 -35.50 -3.25 -9.37
N LEU A 13 -35.64 -1.96 -9.05
CA LEU A 13 -34.57 -1.00 -9.29
C LEU A 13 -33.37 -1.45 -8.46
N LEU A 14 -32.37 -2.04 -9.12
CA LEU A 14 -31.02 -2.11 -8.59
C LEU A 14 -30.55 -0.66 -8.41
N HIS A 15 -30.73 -0.13 -7.21
CA HIS A 15 -30.04 1.06 -6.78
C HIS A 15 -28.57 0.68 -6.64
N ALA A 16 -27.81 0.85 -7.73
CA ALA A 16 -26.37 0.96 -7.65
C ALA A 16 -26.08 2.13 -6.71
N ARG A 17 -25.73 1.83 -5.46
CA ARG A 17 -25.29 2.85 -4.52
C ARG A 17 -23.99 3.41 -5.09
N LYS A 18 -24.06 4.60 -5.70
CA LYS A 18 -22.89 5.41 -6.03
C LYS A 18 -22.34 5.93 -4.71
N PHE A 19 -21.40 5.19 -4.13
CA PHE A 19 -20.73 5.55 -2.87
C PHE A 19 -19.47 6.40 -3.05
N ALA A 20 -19.09 6.73 -4.28
CA ALA A 20 -18.00 7.66 -4.49
C ALA A 20 -18.50 9.10 -4.27
N THR A 21 -18.16 9.69 -3.12
CA THR A 21 -18.11 11.14 -2.99
C THR A 21 -17.11 11.65 -4.03
N ALA A 22 -17.56 12.50 -4.96
CA ALA A 22 -16.66 13.08 -5.96
C ALA A 22 -15.59 13.89 -5.24
N VAL A 23 -14.35 13.39 -5.22
CA VAL A 23 -13.20 14.15 -4.75
C VAL A 23 -12.85 15.16 -5.83
N ASN A 24 -13.17 16.43 -5.58
CA ASN A 24 -12.97 17.54 -6.53
C ASN A 24 -11.54 18.08 -6.56
N THR A 25 -10.63 17.47 -5.81
CA THR A 25 -9.20 17.81 -5.75
C THR A 25 -8.38 16.58 -6.09
N ALA A 26 -7.47 16.70 -7.04
CA ALA A 26 -6.53 15.62 -7.30
C ALA A 26 -5.77 15.27 -6.02
N PRO A 27 -5.57 13.98 -5.69
CA PRO A 27 -4.70 13.57 -4.60
C PRO A 27 -3.37 14.29 -4.67
N LYS A 28 -2.93 14.83 -3.54
CA LYS A 28 -1.56 15.32 -3.41
C LYS A 28 -0.83 14.39 -2.46
N LEU A 29 0.20 13.70 -2.96
CA LEU A 29 1.10 12.97 -2.09
C LEU A 29 1.74 13.96 -1.12
N ARG A 30 1.42 13.80 0.17
CA ARG A 30 2.02 14.59 1.24
C ARG A 30 3.22 13.85 1.80
N SER A 31 4.38 14.49 1.71
CA SER A 31 5.64 13.99 2.26
C SER A 31 5.92 14.64 3.60
N LEU A 32 6.21 13.82 4.61
CA LEU A 32 6.59 14.26 5.95
C LEU A 32 8.02 13.79 6.24
N THR A 33 8.87 14.74 6.63
CA THR A 33 10.23 14.45 7.09
C THR A 33 10.28 14.75 8.59
N PRO A 34 10.59 13.76 9.46
CA PRO A 34 10.75 14.05 10.87
C PRO A 34 11.89 15.06 11.09
N SER A 35 11.77 15.90 12.10
CA SER A 35 12.86 16.73 12.58
C SER A 35 13.97 15.89 13.23
N ALA A 36 15.14 16.49 13.47
CA ALA A 36 16.23 15.81 14.14
C ALA A 36 15.86 15.31 15.54
N SER A 37 15.03 16.05 16.28
CA SER A 37 14.55 15.64 17.60
C SER A 37 13.53 14.50 17.52
N GLU A 38 12.65 14.49 16.52
CA GLU A 38 11.72 13.38 16.27
C GLU A 38 12.45 12.11 15.84
N ARG A 39 13.46 12.22 14.96
CA ARG A 39 14.36 11.10 14.61
C ARG A 39 15.06 10.54 15.84
N ALA A 40 15.66 11.40 16.67
CA ALA A 40 16.32 10.99 17.90
C ALA A 40 15.34 10.33 18.90
N ALA A 41 14.09 10.79 18.94
CA ALA A 41 13.04 10.21 19.77
C ALA A 41 12.39 8.95 19.17
N GLY A 42 12.66 8.64 17.90
CA GLY A 42 12.00 7.57 17.15
C GLY A 42 10.49 7.75 17.04
N ARG A 43 9.98 8.99 17.01
CA ARG A 43 8.54 9.26 16.90
C ARG A 43 8.26 10.68 16.43
N PHE A 44 7.16 10.88 15.72
CA PHE A 44 6.61 12.19 15.44
C PHE A 44 6.11 12.88 16.71
N GLY A 45 6.27 14.20 16.73
CA GLY A 45 5.53 15.10 17.59
C GLY A 45 4.08 15.28 17.13
N PRO A 46 3.23 15.94 17.93
CA PRO A 46 1.80 16.05 17.66
C PRO A 46 1.45 16.65 16.30
N ALA A 47 2.21 17.65 15.84
CA ALA A 47 1.94 18.34 14.57
C ALA A 47 2.13 17.40 13.37
N ASN A 48 3.29 16.73 13.26
CA ASN A 48 3.56 15.81 12.16
C ASN A 48 2.65 14.58 12.21
N LEU A 49 2.32 14.08 13.42
CA LEU A 49 1.37 12.99 13.55
C LEU A 49 -0.02 13.40 13.04
N LEU A 50 -0.50 14.61 13.36
CA LEU A 50 -1.78 15.10 12.84
C LEU A 50 -1.77 15.22 11.31
N LEU A 51 -0.69 15.77 10.72
CA LEU A 51 -0.55 15.87 9.28
C LEU A 51 -0.57 14.50 8.58
N ALA A 52 0.05 13.47 9.19
CA ALA A 52 0.01 12.11 8.68
C ALA A 52 -1.41 11.53 8.69
N LEU A 53 -2.17 11.77 9.77
CA LEU A 53 -3.56 11.32 9.89
C LEU A 53 -4.48 12.04 8.90
N GLU A 54 -4.31 13.34 8.71
CA GLU A 54 -5.05 14.11 7.71
C GLU A 54 -4.76 13.62 6.29
N ALA A 55 -3.50 13.29 5.98
CA ALA A 55 -3.09 12.72 4.70
C ALA A 55 -3.75 11.38 4.43
N LEU A 56 -3.70 10.46 5.39
CA LEU A 56 -4.38 9.18 5.25
C LEU A 56 -5.90 9.33 5.16
N HIS A 57 -6.51 10.26 5.89
CA HIS A 57 -7.96 10.45 5.86
C HIS A 57 -8.46 11.06 4.54
N GLN A 58 -7.78 12.08 4.03
CA GLN A 58 -8.19 12.84 2.84
C GLN A 58 -7.69 12.20 1.55
N ASP A 59 -6.44 11.76 1.52
CA ASP A 59 -5.74 11.31 0.32
C ASP A 59 -5.55 9.78 0.29
N GLY A 60 -5.74 9.08 1.42
CA GLY A 60 -5.51 7.63 1.50
C GLY A 60 -4.04 7.23 1.47
N ILE A 61 -3.11 8.19 1.42
CA ILE A 61 -1.66 7.94 1.35
C ILE A 61 -0.88 9.07 2.02
N VAL A 62 0.25 8.71 2.63
CA VAL A 62 1.26 9.64 3.14
C VAL A 62 2.64 9.05 2.89
N GLU A 63 3.59 9.89 2.48
CA GLU A 63 5.00 9.51 2.38
C GLU A 63 5.73 9.99 3.64
N ILE A 64 6.57 9.13 4.20
CA ILE A 64 7.47 9.48 5.31
C ILE A 64 8.90 9.29 4.82
N THR A 65 9.64 10.38 4.70
CA THR A 65 11.01 10.37 4.18
C THR A 65 12.05 10.42 5.30
N ASP A 66 13.26 9.93 5.01
CA ASP A 66 14.40 9.98 5.94
C ASP A 66 14.13 9.27 7.28
N VAL A 67 13.51 8.09 7.22
CA VAL A 67 13.21 7.24 8.38
C VAL A 67 13.81 5.84 8.30
N VAL A 68 14.59 5.56 7.26
CA VAL A 68 15.30 4.29 7.06
C VAL A 68 16.74 4.60 6.69
N ASN A 69 17.69 3.84 7.24
CA ASN A 69 19.09 3.93 6.85
C ASN A 69 19.29 3.40 5.42
N GLU A 70 19.87 4.21 4.55
CA GLU A 70 20.15 3.84 3.16
C GLU A 70 20.99 2.56 3.04
N ASN A 71 21.96 2.34 3.94
CA ASN A 71 22.77 1.11 3.93
C ASN A 71 21.94 -0.15 4.19
N HIS A 72 20.85 -0.05 4.95
CA HIS A 72 19.94 -1.18 5.19
C HIS A 72 19.10 -1.47 3.94
N LEU A 73 18.67 -0.42 3.22
CA LEU A 73 17.98 -0.55 1.93
C LEU A 73 18.89 -1.23 0.91
N ASP A 74 20.14 -0.75 0.78
CA ASP A 74 21.13 -1.29 -0.14
C ASP A 74 21.43 -2.76 0.13
N ALA A 75 21.70 -3.11 1.40
CA ALA A 75 21.98 -4.49 1.79
C ALA A 75 20.80 -5.44 1.49
N LEU A 76 19.57 -4.98 1.72
CA LEU A 76 18.37 -5.77 1.43
C LEU A 76 18.15 -5.90 -0.09
N ASN A 77 18.30 -4.80 -0.83
CA ASN A 77 18.18 -4.77 -2.29
C ASN A 77 19.21 -5.69 -2.96
N GLU A 78 20.48 -5.57 -2.59
CA GLU A 78 21.57 -6.39 -3.12
C GLU A 78 21.29 -7.88 -2.94
N ARG A 79 20.79 -8.27 -1.77
CA ARG A 79 20.42 -9.67 -1.50
C ARG A 79 19.19 -10.11 -2.31
N MET A 80 18.21 -9.24 -2.53
CA MET A 80 16.97 -9.58 -3.23
C MET A 80 17.13 -9.68 -4.75
N ILE A 81 18.11 -9.01 -5.35
CA ILE A 81 18.34 -9.02 -6.81
C ILE A 81 18.57 -10.44 -7.38
N PRO A 82 19.47 -11.28 -6.82
CA PRO A 82 19.64 -12.66 -7.32
C PRO A 82 18.37 -13.51 -7.22
N ASP A 83 17.58 -13.33 -6.16
CA ASP A 83 16.33 -14.05 -5.97
C ASP A 83 15.28 -13.61 -7.00
N ALA A 84 15.23 -12.31 -7.34
CA ALA A 84 14.36 -11.79 -8.39
C ALA A 84 14.65 -12.43 -9.75
N TYR A 85 15.93 -12.57 -10.12
CA TYR A 85 16.31 -13.24 -11.37
C TYR A 85 16.01 -14.74 -11.33
N THR A 86 16.24 -15.38 -10.19
CA THR A 86 15.87 -16.79 -9.99
C THR A 86 14.37 -16.98 -10.20
N LEU A 87 13.53 -16.16 -9.56
CA LEU A 87 12.08 -16.17 -9.71
C LEU A 87 11.65 -15.90 -11.14
N ARG A 88 12.26 -14.93 -11.83
CA ARG A 88 11.96 -14.62 -13.24
C ARG A 88 12.17 -15.81 -14.16
N ASP A 89 13.23 -16.58 -13.91
CA ASP A 89 13.66 -17.68 -14.77
C ASP A 89 12.96 -19.01 -14.43
N MET A 90 12.16 -19.06 -13.36
CA MET A 90 11.31 -20.21 -13.05
C MET A 90 10.22 -20.38 -14.12
N ARG A 91 9.89 -21.66 -14.40
CA ARG A 91 8.77 -22.00 -15.28
C ARG A 91 7.43 -21.48 -14.74
N GLU A 92 7.22 -21.65 -13.42
CA GLU A 92 6.03 -21.19 -12.71
C GLU A 92 6.47 -20.12 -11.71
N SER A 93 6.50 -18.87 -12.18
CA SER A 93 6.93 -17.71 -11.40
C SER A 93 5.71 -16.99 -10.79
N PRO A 94 5.82 -16.42 -9.58
CA PRO A 94 4.70 -15.75 -8.91
C PRO A 94 4.50 -14.32 -9.45
N TYR A 95 4.04 -14.22 -10.70
CA TYR A 95 3.76 -12.93 -11.35
C TYR A 95 2.42 -12.34 -10.89
N ASN A 96 2.42 -11.04 -10.59
CA ASN A 96 1.21 -10.27 -10.30
C ASN A 96 0.67 -9.62 -11.58
N TYR A 97 -0.45 -10.15 -12.08
CA TYR A 97 -1.17 -9.72 -13.30
C TYR A 97 -0.41 -9.88 -14.63
N ASN A 98 0.88 -9.53 -14.69
CA ASN A 98 1.70 -9.59 -15.89
C ASN A 98 3.16 -9.96 -15.55
N ARG A 99 3.98 -10.19 -16.57
CA ARG A 99 5.38 -10.64 -16.41
C ARG A 99 6.35 -9.55 -15.92
N GLY A 100 5.85 -8.32 -15.73
CA GLY A 100 6.61 -7.17 -15.26
C GLY A 100 6.61 -6.98 -13.74
N ASN A 101 5.86 -7.79 -12.97
CA ASN A 101 5.81 -7.66 -11.52
C ASN A 101 5.86 -9.04 -10.86
N ILE A 102 6.92 -9.33 -10.12
CA ILE A 102 7.09 -10.58 -9.36
C ILE A 102 6.74 -10.31 -7.90
N GLN A 103 5.93 -11.19 -7.30
CA GLN A 103 5.83 -11.27 -5.85
C GLN A 103 7.09 -11.94 -5.28
N GLN A 104 7.79 -11.23 -4.41
CA GLN A 104 9.05 -11.67 -3.84
C GLN A 104 9.08 -11.32 -2.36
N ASP A 105 9.06 -12.35 -1.52
CA ASP A 105 9.22 -12.16 -0.08
C ASP A 105 10.66 -11.69 0.26
N PRO A 106 10.83 -10.89 1.30
CA PRO A 106 12.16 -10.51 1.76
C PRO A 106 12.93 -11.73 2.29
N PRO A 107 14.28 -11.68 2.25
CA PRO A 107 15.14 -12.71 2.83
C PRO A 107 14.79 -12.99 4.31
N HIS A 108 14.93 -14.25 4.72
CA HIS A 108 14.66 -14.68 6.11
C HIS A 108 15.90 -14.60 7.01
N GLU A 109 17.05 -14.25 6.42
CA GLU A 109 18.33 -14.10 7.08
C GLU A 109 18.25 -13.05 8.21
N PRO A 110 18.49 -13.43 9.47
CA PRO A 110 18.35 -12.49 10.59
C PRO A 110 19.24 -11.25 10.49
N SER A 111 20.38 -11.35 9.79
CA SER A 111 21.28 -10.22 9.54
C SER A 111 20.69 -9.15 8.62
N LEU A 112 19.63 -9.47 7.88
CA LEU A 112 18.91 -8.55 6.99
C LEU A 112 17.57 -8.09 7.58
N PHE A 113 17.25 -8.50 8.81
CA PHE A 113 16.08 -8.02 9.53
C PHE A 113 16.38 -6.66 10.19
N PHE A 114 16.24 -5.60 9.40
CA PHE A 114 16.48 -4.23 9.86
C PHE A 114 15.22 -3.65 10.52
N ARG A 115 15.34 -3.20 11.78
CA ARG A 115 14.20 -2.71 12.56
C ARG A 115 13.59 -1.43 11.99
N ASP A 116 14.39 -0.56 11.40
CA ASP A 116 13.91 0.65 10.72
C ASP A 116 13.18 0.36 9.40
N ILE A 117 13.26 -0.86 8.85
CA ILE A 117 12.43 -1.33 7.74
C ILE A 117 11.18 -2.05 8.29
N PHE A 118 11.37 -3.17 8.99
CA PHE A 118 10.27 -4.08 9.36
C PHE A 118 9.47 -3.64 10.59
N LEU A 119 10.07 -2.81 11.45
CA LEU A 119 9.48 -2.34 12.71
C LEU A 119 9.65 -0.82 12.85
N ASN A 120 9.55 -0.09 11.73
CA ASN A 120 9.81 1.34 11.68
C ASN A 120 8.93 2.08 12.70
N PRO A 121 9.50 2.83 13.65
CA PRO A 121 8.73 3.36 14.76
C PRO A 121 7.77 4.49 14.33
N PHE A 122 8.08 5.22 13.25
CA PHE A 122 7.16 6.21 12.68
C PHE A 122 5.97 5.53 11.99
N ALA A 123 6.22 4.51 11.18
CA ALA A 123 5.16 3.75 10.53
C ALA A 123 4.25 3.04 11.55
N LEU A 124 4.84 2.49 12.62
CA LEU A 124 4.10 1.89 13.74
C LEU A 124 3.29 2.94 14.50
N GLN A 125 3.83 4.13 14.76
CA GLN A 125 3.10 5.22 15.43
C GLN A 125 1.87 5.64 14.63
N VAL A 126 2.03 5.86 13.32
CA VAL A 126 0.91 6.21 12.43
C VAL A 126 -0.10 5.07 12.37
N SER A 127 0.36 3.82 12.24
CA SER A 127 -0.52 2.65 12.21
C SER A 127 -1.35 2.51 13.48
N ASN A 128 -0.74 2.71 14.66
CA ASN A 128 -1.45 2.67 15.94
C ASN A 128 -2.50 3.79 16.06
N ALA A 129 -2.20 4.97 15.52
CA ALA A 129 -3.10 6.11 15.57
C ALA A 129 -4.32 5.91 14.63
N VAL A 130 -4.13 5.20 13.51
CA VAL A 130 -5.21 4.92 12.53
C VAL A 130 -6.03 3.69 12.93
N LEU A 131 -5.37 2.59 13.27
CA LEU A 131 -5.99 1.26 13.45
C LEU A 131 -6.29 0.92 14.93
N GLY A 132 -5.90 1.79 15.85
CA GLY A 132 -6.02 1.58 17.30
C GLY A 132 -4.77 0.93 17.91
N ASN A 133 -4.78 0.75 19.24
CA ASN A 133 -3.57 0.61 20.06
C ASN A 133 -2.65 -0.61 19.77
N ARG A 134 -3.05 -1.60 18.95
CA ARG A 134 -2.28 -2.84 18.73
C ARG A 134 -2.58 -3.51 17.37
N PRO A 135 -2.31 -2.86 16.22
CA PRO A 135 -2.43 -3.50 14.93
C PRO A 135 -1.42 -4.65 14.83
N LYS A 136 -1.71 -5.63 13.99
CA LYS A 136 -0.83 -6.77 13.72
C LYS A 136 -0.35 -6.68 12.28
N MET A 137 0.94 -6.92 12.06
CA MET A 137 1.45 -7.21 10.73
C MET A 137 1.00 -8.63 10.36
N THR A 138 0.00 -8.75 9.50
CA THR A 138 -0.56 -10.03 9.05
C THR A 138 0.05 -10.50 7.73
N PHE A 139 0.80 -9.63 7.06
CA PHE A 139 1.40 -9.88 5.76
C PHE A 139 2.71 -9.08 5.64
N CYS A 140 3.77 -9.73 5.17
CA CYS A 140 5.07 -9.12 4.91
C CYS A 140 5.64 -9.81 3.66
N SER A 141 5.69 -9.07 2.56
CA SER A 141 6.10 -9.54 1.24
C SER A 141 6.65 -8.35 0.46
N GLY A 142 7.02 -8.56 -0.80
CA GLY A 142 7.54 -7.53 -1.67
C GLY A 142 7.08 -7.71 -3.12
N ASN A 143 7.21 -6.62 -3.87
CA ASN A 143 6.92 -6.57 -5.30
C ASN A 143 8.18 -6.11 -6.04
N THR A 144 8.70 -6.97 -6.90
CA THR A 144 9.85 -6.64 -7.74
C THR A 144 9.37 -6.26 -9.13
N ALA A 145 9.47 -4.97 -9.44
CA ALA A 145 9.20 -4.45 -10.77
C ALA A 145 10.34 -4.84 -11.72
N LEU A 146 10.01 -5.67 -12.71
CA LEU A 146 10.89 -5.99 -13.81
C LEU A 146 10.67 -5.00 -14.96
N LYS A 147 11.70 -4.81 -15.77
CA LYS A 147 11.60 -4.01 -17.00
C LYS A 147 10.51 -4.60 -17.91
N SER A 148 9.41 -3.86 -18.07
CA SER A 148 8.28 -4.22 -18.92
C SER A 148 7.58 -2.96 -19.43
N THR A 149 6.84 -3.09 -20.54
CA THR A 149 5.90 -2.07 -21.02
C THR A 149 4.48 -2.31 -20.50
N ASP A 150 4.23 -3.46 -19.89
CA ASP A 150 2.91 -3.83 -19.40
C ASP A 150 2.55 -3.04 -18.15
N ARG A 151 1.29 -2.60 -18.07
CA ARG A 151 0.74 -1.96 -16.88
C ARG A 151 -0.17 -2.95 -16.14
N GLN A 152 -0.11 -2.90 -14.81
CA GLN A 152 -1.12 -3.58 -13.99
C GLN A 152 -2.45 -2.83 -14.12
N PRO A 153 -3.59 -3.54 -14.10
CA PRO A 153 -4.88 -2.89 -13.99
C PRO A 153 -4.97 -2.10 -12.68
N VAL A 154 -5.79 -1.05 -12.65
CA VAL A 154 -6.15 -0.38 -11.40
C VAL A 154 -6.88 -1.39 -10.51
N HIS A 155 -6.41 -1.57 -9.28
CA HIS A 155 -6.94 -2.53 -8.32
C HIS A 155 -6.80 -2.03 -6.88
N THR A 156 -7.45 -2.73 -5.97
CA THR A 156 -7.22 -2.67 -4.52
C THR A 156 -6.64 -4.00 -4.08
N ASP A 157 -5.74 -4.00 -3.10
CA ASP A 157 -5.14 -5.22 -2.54
C ASP A 157 -6.16 -6.05 -1.75
N ALA A 158 -7.31 -5.47 -1.39
CA ALA A 158 -8.36 -6.13 -0.63
C ALA A 158 -9.69 -6.08 -1.40
N ASP A 159 -9.97 -7.13 -2.18
CA ASP A 159 -11.11 -7.23 -3.12
C ASP A 159 -12.41 -7.75 -2.49
N PHE A 160 -12.70 -7.35 -1.25
CA PHE A 160 -13.89 -7.78 -0.51
C PHE A 160 -14.64 -6.60 0.11
N ALA A 161 -15.82 -6.86 0.70
CA ALA A 161 -16.60 -5.82 1.38
C ALA A 161 -15.89 -5.35 2.67
N GLN A 162 -15.53 -4.07 2.73
CA GLN A 162 -14.76 -3.48 3.83
C GLN A 162 -15.62 -2.55 4.69
N PRO A 163 -15.24 -2.31 5.96
CA PRO A 163 -15.84 -1.25 6.77
C PRO A 163 -15.63 0.14 6.14
N SER A 164 -16.48 1.11 6.49
CA SER A 164 -16.30 2.52 6.07
C SER A 164 -15.17 3.24 6.80
N VAL A 165 -14.46 2.53 7.68
CA VAL A 165 -13.33 3.01 8.47
C VAL A 165 -12.10 2.18 8.11
N ALA A 166 -10.91 2.76 8.24
CA ALA A 166 -9.67 2.04 8.01
C ALA A 166 -9.61 0.77 8.87
N PHE A 167 -9.42 -0.39 8.21
CA PHE A 167 -9.29 -1.69 8.87
C PHE A 167 -7.89 -2.30 8.66
N ALA A 168 -7.15 -1.82 7.66
CA ALA A 168 -5.80 -2.22 7.33
C ALA A 168 -5.03 -1.03 6.74
N LEU A 169 -3.70 -1.09 6.81
CA LEU A 169 -2.78 -0.18 6.13
C LEU A 169 -1.71 -1.01 5.41
N VAL A 170 -1.38 -0.58 4.20
CA VAL A 170 -0.21 -1.08 3.47
C VAL A 170 0.95 -0.13 3.76
N ILE A 171 2.09 -0.70 4.16
CA ILE A 171 3.32 0.05 4.43
C ILE A 171 4.33 -0.38 3.38
N ASN A 172 4.60 0.51 2.42
CA ASN A 172 5.57 0.28 1.37
C ASN A 172 6.93 0.89 1.76
N CYS A 173 8.00 0.14 1.53
CA CYS A 173 9.37 0.59 1.69
C CYS A 173 10.09 0.36 0.36
N GLY A 174 10.37 1.45 -0.37
CA GLY A 174 11.14 1.37 -1.61
C GLY A 174 12.61 1.05 -1.30
N LEU A 175 13.13 -0.04 -1.88
CA LEU A 175 14.54 -0.43 -1.70
C LEU A 175 15.49 0.34 -2.62
N VAL A 176 14.94 1.05 -3.59
CA VAL A 176 15.63 1.96 -4.49
C VAL A 176 14.82 3.25 -4.60
N GLU A 177 15.44 4.31 -5.12
CA GLU A 177 14.72 5.53 -5.46
C GLU A 177 13.56 5.20 -6.42
N MET A 178 12.33 5.57 -6.07
CA MET A 178 11.15 5.27 -6.87
C MET A 178 10.89 6.44 -7.83
N THR A 179 11.00 6.21 -9.14
CA THR A 179 10.75 7.21 -10.17
C THR A 179 9.68 6.73 -11.17
N PRO A 180 9.01 7.64 -11.88
CA PRO A 180 8.06 7.25 -12.93
C PRO A 180 8.66 6.32 -13.98
N GLU A 181 9.96 6.42 -14.23
CA GLU A 181 10.69 5.66 -15.25
C GLU A 181 11.05 4.23 -14.81
N ASN A 182 11.15 3.97 -13.50
CA ASN A 182 11.54 2.65 -12.97
C ASN A 182 10.38 1.86 -12.35
N GLY A 183 9.14 2.29 -12.59
CA GLY A 183 7.95 1.57 -12.17
C GLY A 183 7.43 1.97 -10.80
N SER A 184 7.65 3.22 -10.37
CA SER A 184 6.98 3.77 -9.18
C SER A 184 5.47 3.49 -9.23
N GLN A 185 4.92 2.97 -8.12
CA GLN A 185 3.49 2.69 -8.03
C GLN A 185 2.69 4.00 -8.16
N VAL A 186 1.63 3.96 -8.97
CA VAL A 186 0.69 5.08 -9.11
C VAL A 186 -0.49 4.82 -8.20
N PHE A 187 -0.72 5.74 -7.24
CA PHE A 187 -1.84 5.67 -6.31
C PHE A 187 -2.99 6.55 -6.79
N LEU A 188 -4.23 6.05 -6.67
CA LEU A 188 -5.45 6.83 -6.86
C LEU A 188 -6.05 7.06 -5.47
N SER A 189 -6.24 8.32 -5.04
CA SER A 189 -6.97 8.59 -3.81
C SER A 189 -8.47 8.42 -4.00
N ALA A 190 -9.11 8.02 -2.90
CA ALA A 190 -10.54 7.76 -2.79
C ALA A 190 -11.03 6.61 -3.67
N SER A 191 -10.74 5.39 -3.21
CA SER A 191 -11.61 4.24 -3.45
C SER A 191 -12.36 3.97 -2.14
N TYR A 192 -13.52 4.61 -1.97
CA TYR A 192 -14.55 4.21 -1.01
C TYR A 192 -15.70 3.55 -1.79
#